data_AF-A0A659UFH0-F1
#
_entry.id   AF-A0A659UFH0-F1
#
_cell.length_a   1.000
_cell.length_b   1.000
_cell.length_c   1.000
_cell.angle_alpha   90.00
_cell.angle_beta   90.00
_cell.angle_gamma   90.00
#
_symmetry.space_group_name_H-M   'P 1'
#
loop_
_entity.id
_entity.type
_entity.pdbx_description
1 polymer ?
#
loop_
_entity_poly.entity_id
_entity_poly.type
_entity_poly.pdbx_seq_one_letter_code
_entity_poly.pdbx_strand_id
1 'polypeptide(L)'
;GRFAAVSQHTIADGIRERFGFQVFLWPLLATLLVNFLVMSAEIGGVSIALELATGIGFQWWALPAALLAWLMLWKGTFGLIEKGVTILGLVPLSFVLVAV
;
A
#
# COMPACT_ATOMS: atom_id res chain seq x y z
N GLY A 1 12.97 6.78 8.12
CA GLY A 1 13.53 6.17 9.35
C GLY A 1 14.41 7.15 10.10
N ARG A 2 15.69 7.27 9.72
CA ARG A 2 16.69 8.07 10.45
C ARG A 2 16.32 9.55 10.63
N PHE A 3 15.75 10.18 9.59
CA PHE A 3 15.30 11.58 9.66
C PHE A 3 14.27 11.77 10.78
N ALA A 4 13.13 11.07 10.71
CA ALA A 4 12.06 11.19 11.70
C ALA A 4 12.50 10.79 13.13
N ALA A 5 13.40 9.82 13.26
CA ALA A 5 13.94 9.41 14.56
C ALA A 5 14.75 10.53 15.24
N VAL A 6 15.53 11.29 14.47
CA VAL A 6 16.42 12.35 14.98
C VAL A 6 15.71 13.70 15.06
N SER A 7 14.90 14.05 14.06
CA SER A 7 14.23 15.36 14.00
C SER A 7 12.91 15.41 14.77
N GLN A 8 12.34 14.26 15.16
CA GLN A 8 10.98 14.15 15.71
C GLN A 8 9.88 14.74 14.81
N HIS A 9 10.20 14.98 13.53
CA HIS A 9 9.28 15.50 12.52
C HIS A 9 9.20 14.55 11.34
N THR A 10 8.02 14.44 10.73
CA THR A 10 7.90 13.71 9.47
C THR A 10 8.66 14.45 8.36
N ILE A 11 9.04 13.74 7.30
CA ILE A 11 9.69 14.38 6.14
C ILE A 11 8.75 15.43 5.51
N ALA A 12 7.44 15.15 5.51
CA ALA A 12 6.42 16.08 5.05
C ALA A 12 6.40 17.38 5.86
N ASP A 13 6.40 17.28 7.20
CA ASP A 13 6.44 18.45 8.08
C ASP A 13 7.75 19.23 7.93
N GLY A 14 8.88 18.53 7.84
CA GLY A 14 10.19 19.16 7.63
C GLY A 14 10.29 19.92 6.31
N ILE A 15 9.66 19.43 5.23
CA ILE A 15 9.58 20.14 3.94
C ILE A 15 8.70 21.38 4.08
N ARG A 16 7.53 21.24 4.71
CA ARG A 16 6.59 22.35 4.89
C ARG A 16 7.17 23.46 5.76
N GLU A 17 7.90 23.12 6.82
CA GLU A 17 8.51 24.09 7.74
C GLU A 17 9.70 24.83 7.10
N ARG A 18 10.53 24.14 6.30
CA ARG A 18 11.74 24.74 5.71
C ARG A 18 11.54 25.43 4.38
N PHE A 19 10.66 24.89 3.52
CA PHE A 19 10.46 25.38 2.14
C PHE A 19 9.10 26.02 1.92
N GLY A 20 8.25 26.05 2.96
CA GLY A 20 6.91 26.63 2.89
C GLY A 20 5.87 25.75 2.18
N PHE A 21 4.63 26.21 2.20
CA PHE A 21 3.46 25.46 1.71
C PHE A 21 3.48 25.23 0.19
N GLN A 22 3.97 26.19 -0.59
CA GLN A 22 3.98 26.11 -2.06
C GLN A 22 4.87 24.98 -2.57
N VAL A 23 6.03 24.76 -1.94
CA VAL A 23 6.94 23.67 -2.30
C VAL A 23 6.38 22.33 -1.82
N PHE A 24 5.73 22.29 -0.65
CA PHE A 24 5.10 21.07 -0.11
C PHE A 24 3.96 20.53 -0.98
N LEU A 25 3.24 21.39 -1.71
CA LEU A 25 2.11 20.98 -2.54
C LEU A 25 2.52 19.99 -3.63
N TRP A 26 3.72 20.13 -4.21
CA TRP A 26 4.22 19.24 -5.26
C TRP A 26 4.46 17.80 -4.76
N PRO A 27 5.25 17.56 -3.69
CA PRO A 27 5.36 16.24 -3.07
C PRO A 27 4.03 15.68 -2.57
N LEU A 28 3.14 16.53 -2.05
CA LEU A 28 1.82 16.08 -1.59
C LEU A 28 1.00 15.51 -2.75
N LEU A 29 0.93 16.24 -3.88
CA LEU A 29 0.23 15.76 -5.08
C LEU A 29 0.89 14.53 -5.67
N ALA A 30 2.23 14.51 -5.75
CA ALA A 30 2.97 13.36 -6.26
C ALA A 30 2.72 12.10 -5.40
N THR A 31 2.81 12.22 -4.07
CA THR A 31 2.55 11.09 -3.17
C THR A 31 1.09 10.66 -3.21
N LEU A 32 0.13 11.59 -3.30
CA LEU A 32 -1.27 11.26 -3.47
C LEU A 32 -1.50 10.44 -4.75
N LEU A 33 -0.95 10.88 -5.89
CA LEU A 33 -1.07 10.18 -7.17
C LEU A 33 -0.41 8.80 -7.13
N VAL A 34 0.79 8.70 -6.58
CA VAL A 34 1.49 7.41 -6.45
C VAL A 34 0.69 6.45 -5.55
N ASN A 35 0.20 6.90 -4.40
CA ASN A 35 -0.61 6.06 -3.52
C ASN A 35 -1.92 5.63 -4.19
N PHE A 36 -2.55 6.51 -4.98
CA PHE A 36 -3.74 6.15 -5.75
C PHE A 36 -3.45 5.07 -6.80
N LEU A 37 -2.35 5.22 -7.54
CA LEU A 37 -1.91 4.24 -8.55
C LEU A 37 -1.58 2.89 -7.91
N VAL A 38 -0.84 2.89 -6.80
CA VAL A 38 -0.49 1.67 -6.06
C VAL A 38 -1.74 0.99 -5.52
N MET A 39 -2.65 1.74 -4.86
CA MET A 39 -3.90 1.18 -4.35
C MET A 39 -4.75 0.56 -5.47
N SER A 40 -4.81 1.22 -6.64
CA SER A 40 -5.49 0.68 -7.82
C SER A 40 -4.86 -0.62 -8.31
N ALA A 41 -3.53 -0.68 -8.34
CA ALA A 41 -2.79 -1.88 -8.74
C ALA A 41 -3.00 -3.05 -7.76
N GLU A 42 -2.99 -2.80 -6.45
CA GLU A 42 -3.22 -3.82 -5.42
C GLU A 42 -4.63 -4.41 -5.51
N ILE A 43 -5.66 -3.55 -5.58
CA ILE A 43 -7.06 -4.01 -5.70
C ILE A 43 -7.26 -4.78 -7.01
N GLY A 44 -6.71 -4.27 -8.12
CA GLY A 44 -6.78 -4.94 -9.42
C GLY A 44 -6.08 -6.30 -9.41
N GLY A 45 -4.87 -6.37 -8.85
CA GLY A 45 -4.07 -7.59 -8.74
C GLY A 45 -4.78 -8.67 -7.92
N VAL A 46 -5.33 -8.32 -6.75
CA VAL A 46 -6.10 -9.25 -5.92
C VAL A 46 -7.36 -9.73 -6.65
N SER A 47 -8.07 -8.83 -7.32
CA SER A 47 -9.31 -9.18 -8.04
C SER A 47 -9.06 -10.17 -9.17
N ILE A 48 -8.00 -9.96 -9.96
CA ILE A 48 -7.60 -10.87 -11.04
C ILE A 48 -7.10 -12.19 -10.47
N ALA A 49 -6.29 -12.18 -9.40
CA ALA A 49 -5.83 -13.41 -8.75
C ALA A 49 -7.00 -14.26 -8.24
N LEU A 50 -8.03 -13.62 -7.66
CA LEU A 50 -9.24 -14.31 -7.22
C LEU A 50 -10.09 -14.81 -8.39
N GLU A 51 -10.18 -14.06 -9.49
CA GLU A 51 -10.82 -14.54 -10.72
C GLU A 51 -10.14 -15.81 -11.25
N LEU A 52 -8.81 -15.82 -11.32
CA LEU A 52 -8.04 -16.99 -11.75
C LEU A 52 -8.23 -18.21 -10.81
N ALA A 53 -8.38 -17.97 -9.50
CA ALA A 53 -8.58 -19.02 -8.52
C ALA A 53 -10.02 -19.56 -8.46
N THR A 54 -11.02 -18.73 -8.73
CA THR A 54 -12.45 -19.06 -8.51
C THR A 54 -13.28 -19.17 -9.79
N GLY A 55 -12.80 -18.62 -10.90
CA GLY A 55 -13.54 -18.53 -12.17
C GLY A 55 -14.67 -17.48 -12.18
N ILE A 56 -14.82 -16.69 -11.12
CA ILE A 56 -15.82 -15.61 -11.01
C ILE A 56 -15.18 -14.31 -11.50
N GLY A 57 -15.86 -13.57 -12.38
CA GLY A 57 -15.29 -12.37 -13.01
C GLY A 57 -14.83 -11.30 -12.00
N PHE A 58 -13.73 -10.61 -12.31
CA PHE A 58 -13.04 -9.67 -11.41
C PHE A 58 -13.93 -8.58 -10.81
N GLN A 59 -14.99 -8.17 -11.50
CA GLN A 59 -15.90 -7.09 -11.10
C GLN A 59 -16.52 -7.38 -9.72
N TRP A 60 -16.82 -8.64 -9.45
CA TRP A 60 -17.41 -9.08 -8.19
C TRP A 60 -16.41 -9.15 -7.04
N TRP A 61 -15.12 -9.28 -7.35
CA TRP A 61 -14.03 -9.35 -6.36
C TRP A 61 -13.44 -7.98 -6.01
N ALA A 62 -13.60 -6.99 -6.88
CA ALA A 62 -13.11 -5.63 -6.64
C ALA A 62 -13.74 -4.99 -5.38
N LEU A 63 -15.05 -5.13 -5.20
CA LEU A 63 -15.75 -4.54 -4.05
C LEU A 63 -15.36 -5.20 -2.72
N PRO A 64 -15.37 -6.55 -2.61
CA PRO A 64 -14.87 -7.26 -1.42
C PRO A 64 -13.40 -6.96 -1.11
N ALA A 65 -12.53 -6.92 -2.12
CA ALA A 65 -11.11 -6.63 -1.93
C ALA A 65 -10.89 -5.23 -1.34
N ALA A 66 -11.58 -4.22 -1.90
CA ALA A 66 -11.53 -2.85 -1.38
C ALA A 66 -12.10 -2.74 0.05
N LEU A 67 -13.23 -3.39 0.32
CA LEU A 67 -13.84 -3.42 1.65
C LEU A 67 -12.94 -4.08 2.69
N LEU A 68 -12.28 -5.19 2.32
CA LEU A 68 -11.36 -5.89 3.20
C LEU A 68 -10.13 -5.04 3.50
N ALA A 69 -9.53 -4.40 2.49
CA ALA A 69 -8.43 -3.47 2.67
C ALA A 69 -8.82 -2.30 3.59
N TRP A 70 -9.99 -1.71 3.38
CA TRP A 70 -10.52 -0.65 4.23
C TRP A 70 -10.71 -1.11 5.69
N LEU A 71 -11.31 -2.27 5.89
CA LEU A 71 -11.56 -2.83 7.22
C LEU A 71 -10.25 -3.17 7.93
N MET A 72 -9.25 -3.70 7.22
CA MET A 72 -7.91 -3.93 7.78
C MET A 72 -7.25 -2.64 8.23
N LEU A 73 -7.40 -1.53 7.50
CA LEU A 73 -6.85 -0.23 7.93
C LEU A 73 -7.55 0.33 9.17
N TRP A 74 -8.86 0.13 9.30
CA TRP A 74 -9.64 0.66 10.43
C TRP A 74 -9.58 -0.19 11.69
N LYS A 75 -9.58 -1.52 11.54
CA LYS A 75 -9.65 -2.48 12.66
C LYS A 75 -8.34 -3.23 12.89
N GLY A 76 -7.41 -3.18 11.94
CA GLY A 76 -6.12 -3.85 12.06
C GLY A 76 -5.25 -3.19 13.12
N THR A 77 -4.63 -4.02 13.96
CA THR A 77 -3.59 -3.56 14.88
C THR A 77 -2.26 -3.45 14.13
N PHE A 78 -1.36 -2.61 14.61
CA PHE A 78 -0.03 -2.44 14.02
C PHE A 78 0.70 -3.78 13.83
N GLY A 79 0.67 -4.64 14.85
CA GLY A 79 1.33 -5.95 14.79
C GLY A 79 0.71 -6.91 13.78
N LEU A 80 -0.59 -6.82 13.51
CA LEU A 80 -1.25 -7.64 12.49
C LEU A 80 -0.86 -7.18 11.08
N ILE A 81 -0.83 -5.86 10.85
CA ILE A 81 -0.44 -5.29 9.56
C ILE A 81 1.05 -5.59 9.28
N GLU A 82 1.92 -5.34 10.25
CA GLU A 82 3.37 -5.53 10.09
C GLU A 82 3.72 -7.00 9.80
N LYS A 83 3.19 -7.94 10.60
CA LYS A 83 3.46 -9.37 10.39
C LYS A 83 2.79 -9.90 9.13
N GLY A 84 1.56 -9.46 8.86
CA GLY A 84 0.81 -9.86 7.67
C GLY A 84 1.53 -9.46 6.39
N VAL A 85 1.94 -8.20 6.28
CA VAL A 85 2.70 -7.69 5.12
C VAL A 85 4.04 -8.40 4.99
N THR A 86 4.73 -8.66 6.10
CA THR A 86 6.00 -9.40 6.09
C THR A 86 5.83 -10.80 5.49
N ILE A 87 4.80 -11.54 5.92
CA ILE A 87 4.54 -12.90 5.42
C ILE A 87 4.11 -12.86 3.96
N LEU A 88 3.18 -11.96 3.59
CA LEU A 88 2.71 -11.81 2.21
C LEU A 88 3.85 -11.41 1.26
N GLY A 89 4.77 -10.56 1.72
CA GLY A 89 5.95 -10.16 0.95
C GLY A 89 6.94 -11.30 0.66
N LEU A 90 6.86 -12.42 1.40
CA LEU A 90 7.65 -13.62 1.13
C LEU A 90 7.00 -14.51 0.05
N VAL A 91 5.70 -14.39 -0.20
CA VAL A 91 4.97 -15.24 -1.17
C VAL A 91 5.56 -15.15 -2.58
N PRO A 92 5.94 -13.98 -3.13
CA PRO A 92 6.57 -13.90 -4.44
C PRO A 92 7.90 -14.67 -4.57
N LEU A 93 8.59 -15.00 -3.46
CA LEU A 93 9.80 -15.83 -3.52
C LEU A 93 9.52 -17.25 -4.01
N SER A 94 8.28 -17.73 -3.92
CA SER A 94 7.87 -19.02 -4.50
C SER A 94 8.10 -19.08 -6.01
N PHE A 95 8.01 -17.95 -6.73
CA PHE A 95 8.30 -17.91 -8.17
C PHE A 95 9.77 -18.22 -8.48
N VAL A 96 10.70 -17.91 -7.57
CA VAL A 96 12.12 -18.25 -7.72
C VAL A 96 12.32 -19.76 -7.77
N LEU A 97 11.54 -20.52 -6.98
CA LEU A 97 11.62 -21.98 -6.97
C LEU A 97 11.12 -22.61 -8.27
N VAL A 98 10.14 -21.99 -8.93
CA VAL A 98 9.55 -22.48 -10.19
C VAL A 98 10.33 -22.00 -11.42
N ALA A 99 11.12 -20.93 -11.29
CA ALA A 99 11.90 -20.35 -12.38
C ALA A 99 13.18 -21.13 -12.74
N VAL A 100 13.52 -22.17 -11.97
CA VAL A 100 14.67 -23.08 -12.19
C VAL A 100 14.15 -24.43 -12.66
#